data_AF-A0A9X6ZPL4-F1
#
_entry.id   AF-A0A9X6ZPL4-F1
#
_cell.length_a   1.000
_cell.length_b   1.000
_cell.length_c   1.000
_cell.angle_alpha   90.00
_cell.angle_beta   90.00
_cell.angle_gamma   90.00
#
_symmetry.space_group_name_H-M   'P 1'
#
loop_
_entity.id
_entity.type
_entity.pdbx_description
1 polymer ?
#
loop_
_entity_poly.entity_id
_entity_poly.type
_entity_poly.pdbx_seq_one_letter_code
_entity_poly.pdbx_strand_id
1 'polypeptide(L)'
;MEVNQAEKIKEFWDWFKQNELKLYNTLTDYYSNQSKVNSPNKSPFFDKLSVRLKRVNTNLAYEFFLNPDDNHKFEFYISAGGVKSAFPIVFDMVKNAPDSSQFKFVPFKSPHKNLEQLKTMALGYGDSRLNFKDIYFKKQEVFDDGMSLQIFIKDYNGRLMENLEKIFYILDKVIGEYDVATLVKNIEIQKLTSKMGLQPLFKLPIVMQNFKKEKNIPNVLDLVSLGE
;
A
#
# COMPACT_ATOMS: atom_id res chain seq x y z
N MET A 1 -28.95 3.77 -17.41
CA MET A 1 -28.32 2.46 -17.58
C MET A 1 -27.04 2.48 -16.77
N GLU A 2 -26.96 1.72 -15.69
CA GLU A 2 -25.69 1.52 -15.00
C GLU A 2 -24.75 0.80 -15.96
N VAL A 3 -23.69 1.48 -16.39
CA VAL A 3 -22.61 0.85 -17.16
C VAL A 3 -22.07 -0.29 -16.31
N ASN A 4 -22.00 -1.49 -16.89
CA ASN A 4 -21.56 -2.69 -16.19
C ASN A 4 -20.13 -2.48 -15.67
N GLN A 5 -19.83 -2.93 -14.45
CA GLN A 5 -18.49 -2.82 -13.86
C GLN A 5 -17.41 -3.40 -14.78
N ALA A 6 -17.68 -4.53 -15.44
CA ALA A 6 -16.76 -5.15 -16.40
C ALA A 6 -16.47 -4.26 -17.61
N GLU A 7 -17.47 -3.52 -18.12
CA GLU A 7 -17.28 -2.56 -19.22
C GLU A 7 -16.38 -1.42 -18.79
N LYS A 8 -16.57 -0.88 -17.57
CA LYS A 8 -15.72 0.21 -17.05
C LYS A 8 -14.26 -0.23 -16.91
N ILE A 9 -14.01 -1.45 -16.41
CA ILE A 9 -12.67 -2.03 -16.31
C ILE A 9 -12.06 -2.17 -17.70
N LYS A 10 -12.81 -2.74 -18.66
CA LYS A 10 -12.36 -2.88 -20.05
C LYS A 10 -12.03 -1.53 -20.68
N GLU A 11 -12.88 -0.53 -20.50
CA GLU A 11 -12.63 0.84 -20.99
C GLU A 11 -11.36 1.45 -20.40
N PHE A 12 -11.12 1.23 -19.10
CA PHE A 12 -9.88 1.67 -18.46
C PHE A 12 -8.66 1.00 -19.10
N TRP A 13 -8.69 -0.31 -19.29
CA TRP A 13 -7.55 -1.06 -19.85
C TRP A 13 -7.34 -0.80 -21.35
N ASP A 14 -8.40 -0.59 -22.12
CA ASP A 14 -8.29 -0.16 -23.52
C ASP A 14 -7.67 1.23 -23.62
N TRP A 15 -8.07 2.16 -22.74
CA TRP A 15 -7.42 3.47 -22.65
C TRP A 15 -5.95 3.34 -22.21
N PHE A 16 -5.64 2.48 -21.23
CA PHE A 16 -4.29 2.26 -20.76
C PHE A 16 -3.38 1.77 -21.89
N LYS A 17 -3.76 0.75 -22.66
CA LYS A 17 -2.96 0.22 -23.79
C LYS A 17 -2.59 1.31 -24.80
N GLN A 18 -3.53 2.22 -25.09
CA GLN A 18 -3.29 3.33 -26.02
C GLN A 18 -2.33 4.40 -25.45
N ASN A 19 -2.14 4.43 -24.13
CA ASN A 19 -1.36 5.46 -23.44
C ASN A 19 -0.17 4.88 -22.64
N GLU A 20 0.11 3.59 -22.75
CA GLU A 20 1.10 2.87 -21.95
C GLU A 20 2.50 3.47 -22.10
N LEU A 21 2.97 3.64 -23.33
CA LEU A 21 4.30 4.20 -23.60
C LEU A 21 4.42 5.64 -23.09
N LYS A 22 3.33 6.42 -23.19
CA LYS A 22 3.29 7.79 -22.68
C LYS A 22 3.37 7.82 -21.15
N LEU A 23 2.66 6.92 -20.47
CA LEU A 23 2.74 6.77 -19.02
C LEU A 23 4.15 6.36 -18.60
N TYR A 24 4.72 5.36 -19.27
CA TYR A 24 6.08 4.88 -19.00
C TYR A 24 7.11 6.00 -19.11
N ASN A 25 7.13 6.74 -20.22
CA ASN A 25 8.05 7.85 -20.41
C ASN A 25 7.84 8.95 -19.35
N THR A 26 6.58 9.28 -19.03
CA THR A 26 6.27 10.26 -17.97
C THR A 26 6.81 9.83 -16.61
N LEU A 27 6.71 8.55 -16.26
CA LEU A 27 7.26 8.01 -15.02
C LEU A 27 8.78 8.00 -15.06
N THR A 28 9.41 7.52 -16.13
CA THR A 28 10.86 7.50 -16.28
C THR A 28 11.48 8.89 -16.15
N ASP A 29 10.87 9.90 -16.78
CA ASP A 29 11.28 11.30 -16.64
C ASP A 29 11.12 11.78 -15.19
N TYR A 30 10.02 11.43 -14.54
CA TYR A 30 9.78 11.78 -13.13
C TYR A 30 10.86 11.18 -12.22
N TYR A 31 11.15 9.88 -12.33
CA TYR A 31 12.16 9.20 -11.51
C TYR A 31 13.59 9.68 -11.80
N SER A 32 13.93 9.95 -13.07
CA SER A 32 15.26 10.44 -13.46
C SER A 32 15.54 11.86 -12.94
N ASN A 33 14.49 12.69 -12.83
CA ASN A 33 14.59 14.08 -12.40
C ASN A 33 14.40 14.30 -10.89
N GLN A 34 14.15 13.25 -10.09
CA GLN A 34 14.08 13.38 -8.62
C GLN A 34 15.38 13.92 -7.99
N SER A 35 16.50 13.87 -8.71
CA SER A 35 17.77 14.49 -8.32
C SER A 35 17.84 16.01 -8.54
N LYS A 36 16.88 16.63 -9.26
CA LYS A 36 17.02 18.01 -9.75
C LYS A 36 15.94 19.01 -9.30
N VAL A 37 14.78 18.61 -8.77
CA VAL A 37 13.72 19.58 -8.43
C VAL A 37 12.89 19.16 -7.21
N ASN A 38 12.90 19.99 -6.17
CA ASN A 38 11.95 19.97 -5.05
C ASN A 38 10.56 20.49 -5.49
N SER A 39 9.92 19.83 -6.46
CA SER A 39 8.51 20.03 -6.77
C SER A 39 7.93 18.82 -7.47
N PRO A 40 6.80 18.26 -6.99
CA PRO A 40 6.07 17.26 -7.72
C PRO A 40 5.37 17.98 -8.88
N ASN A 41 6.05 18.11 -10.02
CA ASN A 41 5.37 18.49 -11.25
C ASN A 41 4.47 17.32 -11.62
N LYS A 42 3.25 17.32 -11.05
CA LYS A 42 2.23 16.32 -11.30
C LYS A 42 1.78 16.53 -12.73
N SER A 43 2.39 15.77 -13.64
CA SER A 43 2.03 15.78 -15.06
C SER A 43 0.50 15.71 -15.19
N PRO A 44 -0.14 16.55 -16.03
CA PRO A 44 -1.58 16.47 -16.29
C PRO A 44 -2.06 15.07 -16.72
N PHE A 45 -1.12 14.24 -17.17
CA PHE A 45 -1.35 12.84 -17.46
C PHE A 45 -1.78 12.02 -16.22
N PHE A 46 -1.22 12.28 -15.03
CA PHE A 46 -1.61 11.61 -13.79
C PHE A 46 -3.02 11.99 -13.35
N ASP A 47 -3.45 13.23 -13.58
CA ASP A 47 -4.84 13.61 -13.31
C ASP A 47 -5.81 12.90 -14.25
N LYS A 48 -5.45 12.74 -15.54
CA LYS A 48 -6.25 11.93 -16.47
C LYS A 48 -6.32 10.46 -16.06
N LEU A 49 -5.20 9.86 -15.68
CA LEU A 49 -5.15 8.50 -15.14
C LEU A 49 -6.05 8.37 -13.90
N SER A 50 -5.95 9.31 -12.96
CA SER A 50 -6.77 9.35 -11.75
C SER A 50 -8.27 9.43 -12.07
N VAL A 51 -8.67 10.30 -13.01
CA VAL A 51 -10.07 10.42 -13.44
C VAL A 51 -10.56 9.12 -14.09
N ARG A 52 -9.75 8.49 -14.94
CA ARG A 52 -10.10 7.22 -15.60
C ARG A 52 -10.25 6.10 -14.59
N LEU A 53 -9.33 5.97 -13.64
CA LEU A 53 -9.40 4.96 -12.58
C LEU A 53 -10.64 5.17 -11.70
N LYS A 54 -10.93 6.41 -11.30
CA LYS A 54 -12.10 6.74 -10.46
C LYS A 54 -13.45 6.54 -11.17
N ARG A 55 -13.48 6.50 -12.51
CA ARG A 55 -14.69 6.12 -13.25
C ARG A 55 -15.03 4.64 -13.08
N VAL A 56 -14.02 3.79 -12.89
CA VAL A 56 -14.23 2.37 -12.56
C VAL A 56 -14.85 2.25 -11.18
N ASN A 57 -14.22 2.83 -10.17
CA ASN A 57 -14.75 2.93 -8.81
C ASN A 57 -14.05 4.09 -8.08
N THR A 58 -14.82 4.92 -7.35
CA THR A 58 -14.33 6.15 -6.72
C THR A 58 -13.28 5.91 -5.62
N ASN A 59 -13.24 4.70 -5.06
CA ASN A 59 -12.33 4.31 -4.00
C ASN A 59 -10.99 3.78 -4.54
N LEU A 60 -10.86 3.57 -5.86
CA LEU A 60 -9.61 3.10 -6.43
C LEU A 60 -8.54 4.21 -6.43
N ALA A 61 -7.34 3.78 -6.04
CA ALA A 61 -6.12 4.58 -6.02
C ALA A 61 -4.99 3.81 -6.70
N TYR A 62 -3.85 4.48 -6.92
CA TYR A 62 -2.68 3.85 -7.51
C TYR A 62 -1.36 4.37 -6.95
N GLU A 63 -0.35 3.52 -7.00
CA GLU A 63 1.05 3.88 -6.78
C GLU A 63 1.92 3.21 -7.85
N PHE A 64 3.02 3.85 -8.24
CA PHE A 64 4.01 3.28 -9.15
C PHE A 64 5.32 3.11 -8.39
N PHE A 65 6.01 2.00 -8.64
CA PHE A 65 7.36 1.78 -8.15
C PHE A 65 8.23 1.24 -9.28
N LEU A 66 9.39 1.86 -9.49
CA LEU A 66 10.37 1.34 -10.43
C LEU A 66 10.96 0.04 -9.87
N ASN A 67 10.93 -1.03 -10.66
CA ASN A 67 11.64 -2.26 -10.37
C ASN A 67 12.93 -2.31 -11.21
N PRO A 68 14.09 -1.89 -10.66
CA PRO A 68 15.34 -1.84 -11.42
C PRO A 68 15.82 -3.24 -11.84
N ASP A 69 15.43 -4.29 -11.11
CA ASP A 69 15.90 -5.66 -11.33
C ASP A 69 15.08 -6.42 -12.40
N ASP A 70 13.95 -5.86 -12.86
CA ASP A 70 13.06 -6.44 -13.87
C ASP A 70 12.99 -5.54 -15.10
N ASN A 71 14.11 -5.39 -15.82
CA ASN A 71 14.20 -4.59 -17.04
C ASN A 71 13.64 -3.16 -16.92
N HIS A 72 13.74 -2.55 -15.73
CA HIS A 72 13.18 -1.23 -15.43
C HIS A 72 11.66 -1.12 -15.62
N LYS A 73 10.93 -2.24 -15.50
CA LYS A 73 9.46 -2.21 -15.45
C LYS A 73 8.98 -1.46 -14.23
N PHE A 74 7.82 -0.83 -14.36
CA PHE A 74 7.09 -0.26 -13.22
C PHE A 74 6.13 -1.28 -12.63
N GLU A 75 6.20 -1.51 -11.32
CA GLU A 75 5.09 -2.10 -10.58
C GLU A 75 3.97 -1.05 -10.47
N PHE A 76 2.83 -1.28 -11.13
CA PHE A 76 1.63 -0.47 -11.04
C PHE A 76 0.70 -1.11 -10.01
N TYR A 77 0.73 -0.55 -8.81
CA TYR A 77 -0.15 -0.95 -7.72
C TYR A 77 -1.53 -0.32 -7.90
N ILE A 78 -2.57 -1.16 -7.88
CA ILE A 78 -3.97 -0.74 -7.82
C ILE A 78 -4.45 -0.99 -6.39
N SER A 79 -4.94 0.05 -5.74
CA SER A 79 -5.26 0.10 -4.31
C SER A 79 -6.70 0.55 -4.10
N ALA A 80 -7.26 0.30 -2.92
CA ALA A 80 -8.57 0.81 -2.50
C ALA A 80 -8.47 1.80 -1.33
N GLY A 81 -7.24 2.23 -0.96
CA GLY A 81 -7.01 3.11 0.18
C GLY A 81 -7.52 2.53 1.50
N GLY A 82 -7.47 1.21 1.67
CA GLY A 82 -8.01 0.51 2.84
C GLY A 82 -9.53 0.34 2.87
N VAL A 83 -10.27 0.79 1.84
CA VAL A 83 -11.73 0.61 1.75
C VAL A 83 -12.04 -0.84 1.37
N LYS A 84 -12.23 -1.70 2.37
CA LYS A 84 -12.44 -3.15 2.21
C LYS A 84 -13.56 -3.53 1.24
N SER A 85 -14.65 -2.76 1.19
CA SER A 85 -15.77 -3.02 0.25
C SER A 85 -15.38 -2.84 -1.22
N ALA A 86 -14.27 -2.16 -1.52
CA ALA A 86 -13.73 -2.00 -2.86
C ALA A 86 -12.60 -3.00 -3.18
N PHE A 87 -12.31 -3.98 -2.31
CA PHE A 87 -11.27 -4.97 -2.58
C PHE A 87 -11.58 -5.89 -3.77
N PRO A 88 -12.83 -6.38 -3.95
CA PRO A 88 -13.17 -7.20 -5.12
C PRO A 88 -12.84 -6.50 -6.45
N ILE A 89 -13.12 -5.19 -6.55
CA ILE A 89 -12.83 -4.45 -7.78
C ILE A 89 -11.32 -4.25 -8.02
N VAL A 90 -10.49 -4.22 -6.97
CA VAL A 90 -9.03 -4.20 -7.14
C VAL A 90 -8.55 -5.51 -7.77
N PHE A 91 -9.06 -6.66 -7.31
CA PHE A 91 -8.74 -7.95 -7.89
C PHE A 91 -9.21 -8.04 -9.35
N ASP A 92 -10.45 -7.64 -9.64
CA ASP A 92 -10.98 -7.63 -11.01
C ASP A 92 -10.15 -6.74 -11.94
N MET A 93 -9.69 -5.58 -11.46
CA MET A 93 -8.81 -4.70 -12.24
C MET A 93 -7.52 -5.41 -12.62
N VAL A 94 -6.81 -6.01 -11.66
CA VAL A 94 -5.53 -6.68 -11.94
C VAL A 94 -5.72 -7.94 -12.79
N LYS A 95 -6.79 -8.72 -12.54
CA LYS A 95 -7.13 -9.92 -13.32
C LYS A 95 -7.40 -9.62 -14.79
N ASN A 96 -8.00 -8.46 -15.09
CA ASN A 96 -8.31 -8.04 -16.45
C ASN A 96 -7.23 -7.13 -17.06
N ALA A 97 -6.09 -6.93 -16.37
CA ALA A 97 -5.02 -6.11 -16.88
C ALA A 97 -4.40 -6.72 -18.14
N PRO A 98 -4.02 -5.91 -19.14
CA PRO A 98 -3.39 -6.41 -20.35
C PRO A 98 -1.95 -6.89 -20.05
N ASP A 99 -1.43 -7.77 -20.89
CA ASP A 99 0.01 -8.05 -20.88
C ASP A 99 0.79 -6.79 -21.21
N SER A 100 1.90 -6.57 -20.49
CA SER A 100 2.72 -5.37 -20.64
C SER A 100 4.21 -5.68 -20.50
N SER A 101 5.00 -5.16 -21.44
CA SER A 101 6.45 -5.19 -21.35
C SER A 101 7.02 -4.11 -20.42
N GLN A 102 6.22 -3.09 -20.07
CA GLN A 102 6.66 -1.92 -19.30
C GLN A 102 6.12 -1.89 -17.86
N PHE A 103 5.03 -2.61 -17.60
CA PHE A 103 4.33 -2.60 -16.33
C PHE A 103 4.07 -4.01 -15.82
N LYS A 104 4.11 -4.15 -14.50
CA LYS A 104 3.57 -5.29 -13.76
C LYS A 104 2.43 -4.77 -12.91
N PHE A 105 1.23 -5.29 -13.11
CA PHE A 105 0.06 -4.88 -12.33
C PHE A 105 -0.02 -5.68 -11.04
N VAL A 106 -0.18 -5.00 -9.91
CA VAL A 106 -0.15 -5.62 -8.58
C VAL A 106 -1.33 -5.10 -7.76
N PRO A 107 -2.11 -5.97 -7.09
CA PRO A 107 -3.21 -5.53 -6.26
C PRO A 107 -2.71 -5.19 -4.87
N PHE A 108 -3.18 -4.06 -4.34
CA PHE A 108 -2.87 -3.50 -3.02
C PHE A 108 -1.39 -3.20 -2.81
N LYS A 109 -1.09 -2.21 -1.99
CA LYS A 109 0.30 -1.91 -1.65
C LYS A 109 0.93 -3.10 -0.94
N SER A 110 2.07 -3.57 -1.46
CA SER A 110 2.84 -4.64 -0.85
C SER A 110 3.65 -4.16 0.37
N PRO A 111 3.89 -5.06 1.35
CA PRO A 111 4.86 -4.79 2.40
C PRO A 111 6.26 -4.53 1.83
N HIS A 112 7.05 -3.74 2.55
CA HIS A 112 8.43 -3.47 2.19
C HIS A 112 9.26 -4.77 2.21
N LYS A 113 9.94 -5.07 1.09
CA LYS A 113 10.66 -6.35 0.90
C LYS A 113 11.86 -6.53 1.83
N ASN A 114 12.49 -5.43 2.27
CA ASN A 114 13.68 -5.46 3.12
C ASN A 114 13.39 -4.93 4.54
N LEU A 115 13.49 -5.81 5.54
CA LEU A 115 13.24 -5.47 6.96
C LEU A 115 14.32 -4.56 7.57
N GLU A 116 15.57 -4.64 7.09
CA GLU A 116 16.65 -3.76 7.59
C GLU A 116 16.42 -2.32 7.13
N GLN A 117 15.92 -2.13 5.91
CA GLN A 117 15.55 -0.81 5.41
C GLN A 117 14.38 -0.21 6.19
N LEU A 118 13.39 -1.01 6.62
CA LEU A 118 12.31 -0.53 7.50
C LEU A 118 12.84 0.14 8.78
N LYS A 119 14.01 -0.25 9.30
CA LYS A 119 14.60 0.35 10.51
C LYS A 119 15.03 1.80 10.32
N THR A 120 15.37 2.19 9.09
CA THR A 120 15.89 3.52 8.77
C THR A 120 14.84 4.43 8.13
N MET A 121 13.69 3.88 7.76
CA MET A 121 12.57 4.63 7.19
C MET A 121 11.93 5.59 8.19
N ALA A 122 11.35 6.66 7.64
CA ALA A 122 10.58 7.64 8.36
C ALA A 122 9.43 8.16 7.49
N LEU A 123 8.36 8.61 8.13
CA LEU A 123 7.23 9.28 7.47
C LEU A 123 7.16 10.74 7.91
N GLY A 124 6.91 11.65 6.98
CA GLY A 124 6.82 13.10 7.24
C GLY A 124 8.18 13.80 7.31
N TYR A 125 8.14 15.10 7.60
CA TYR A 125 9.30 15.99 7.60
C TYR A 125 9.26 16.95 8.81
N GLY A 126 10.42 17.49 9.19
CA GLY A 126 10.56 18.39 10.34
C GLY A 126 10.00 17.78 11.62
N ASP A 127 9.24 18.58 12.38
CA ASP A 127 8.65 18.18 13.67
C ASP A 127 7.54 17.13 13.56
N SER A 128 7.04 16.89 12.35
CA SER A 128 6.02 15.88 12.07
C SER A 128 6.62 14.51 11.71
N ARG A 129 7.96 14.44 11.59
CA ARG A 129 8.70 13.26 11.15
C ARG A 129 8.63 12.15 12.19
N LEU A 130 8.19 10.98 11.76
CA LEU A 130 8.08 9.79 12.58
C LEU A 130 9.01 8.70 12.04
N ASN A 131 10.08 8.37 12.77
CA ASN A 131 10.99 7.28 12.39
C ASN A 131 10.42 5.94 12.83
N PHE A 132 10.52 4.92 11.98
CA PHE A 132 9.91 3.62 12.26
C PHE A 132 10.59 2.90 13.44
N LYS A 133 11.90 3.14 13.66
CA LYS A 133 12.66 2.65 14.82
C LYS A 133 12.16 3.18 16.17
N ASP A 134 11.42 4.29 16.16
CA ASP A 134 10.85 4.92 17.36
C ASP A 134 9.41 4.45 17.63
N ILE A 135 8.93 3.47 16.85
CA ILE A 135 7.62 2.85 16.99
C ILE A 135 7.78 1.41 17.48
N TYR A 136 7.01 1.06 18.51
CA TYR A 136 6.94 -0.26 19.09
C TYR A 136 5.49 -0.74 19.10
N PHE A 137 5.28 -2.03 19.25
CA PHE A 137 3.96 -2.62 19.34
C PHE A 137 3.91 -3.78 20.31
N LYS A 138 2.69 -4.14 20.70
CA LYS A 138 2.35 -5.47 21.21
C LYS A 138 0.99 -5.91 20.66
N LYS A 139 0.79 -7.22 20.59
CA LYS A 139 -0.52 -7.82 20.34
C LYS A 139 -1.40 -7.60 21.58
N GLN A 140 -2.68 -7.29 21.38
CA GLN A 140 -3.68 -7.25 22.45
C GLN A 140 -4.56 -8.49 22.37
N GLU A 141 -5.65 -8.40 21.61
CA GLU A 141 -6.57 -9.50 21.37
C GLU A 141 -6.18 -10.21 20.07
N VAL A 142 -6.26 -11.53 20.08
CA VAL A 142 -6.00 -12.37 18.90
C VAL A 142 -7.27 -13.13 18.59
N PHE A 143 -7.73 -13.01 17.34
CA PHE A 143 -8.91 -13.64 16.79
C PHE A 143 -8.48 -14.71 15.77
N ASP A 144 -9.44 -15.46 15.24
CA ASP A 144 -9.15 -16.42 14.18
C ASP A 144 -8.80 -15.74 12.85
N ASP A 145 -9.32 -14.54 12.61
CA ASP A 145 -9.18 -13.79 11.36
C ASP A 145 -8.43 -12.46 11.53
N GLY A 146 -7.69 -12.29 12.63
CA GLY A 146 -6.84 -11.12 12.83
C GLY A 146 -6.41 -10.87 14.28
N MET A 147 -5.90 -9.68 14.54
CA MET A 147 -5.49 -9.24 15.88
C MET A 147 -5.64 -7.74 16.08
N SER A 148 -5.82 -7.33 17.33
CA SER A 148 -5.72 -5.95 17.76
C SER A 148 -4.27 -5.60 18.09
N LEU A 149 -3.84 -4.41 17.70
CA LEU A 149 -2.49 -3.91 17.91
C LEU A 149 -2.49 -2.71 18.86
N GLN A 150 -1.60 -2.73 19.84
CA GLN A 150 -1.28 -1.53 20.61
C GLN A 150 0.07 -1.00 20.14
N ILE A 151 0.07 0.24 19.64
CA ILE A 151 1.20 0.93 19.04
C ILE A 151 1.71 2.00 19.99
N PHE A 152 3.02 2.01 20.23
CA PHE A 152 3.70 2.92 21.14
C PHE A 152 4.70 3.78 20.36
N ILE A 153 4.55 5.10 20.47
CA ILE A 153 5.38 6.07 19.75
C ILE A 153 6.19 6.89 20.77
N LYS A 154 7.51 6.95 20.59
CA LYS A 154 8.43 7.70 21.47
C LYS A 154 7.99 9.14 21.72
N ASP A 155 7.83 9.89 20.64
CA ASP A 155 7.53 11.33 20.67
C ASP A 155 6.07 11.60 20.32
N TYR A 156 5.15 10.81 20.91
CA TYR A 156 3.71 10.98 20.68
C TYR A 156 3.24 12.37 21.13
N ASN A 157 2.80 13.18 20.18
CA ASN A 157 2.37 14.57 20.39
C ASN A 157 0.90 14.72 20.80
N GLY A 158 0.19 13.62 21.09
CA GLY A 158 -1.21 13.65 21.52
C GLY A 158 -2.24 13.86 20.40
N ARG A 159 -1.82 14.11 19.15
CA ARG A 159 -2.73 14.32 18.01
C ARG A 159 -3.22 12.99 17.45
N LEU A 160 -4.20 12.39 18.11
CA LEU A 160 -4.63 11.02 17.82
C LEU A 160 -4.99 10.78 16.35
N MET A 161 -5.82 11.64 15.74
CA MET A 161 -6.24 11.46 14.33
C MET A 161 -5.08 11.53 13.35
N GLU A 162 -4.22 12.56 13.46
CA GLU A 162 -3.04 12.72 12.60
C GLU A 162 -2.08 11.53 12.74
N ASN A 163 -1.91 11.03 13.97
CA ASN A 163 -1.06 9.87 14.23
C ASN A 163 -1.70 8.58 13.72
N LEU A 164 -3.03 8.41 13.79
CA LEU A 164 -3.71 7.24 13.25
C LEU A 164 -3.53 7.14 11.73
N GLU A 165 -3.73 8.21 10.98
CA GLU A 165 -3.52 8.22 9.52
C GLU A 165 -2.07 7.88 9.16
N LYS A 166 -1.10 8.47 9.87
CA LYS A 166 0.32 8.14 9.72
C LYS A 166 0.59 6.68 10.04
N ILE A 167 0.02 6.15 11.12
CA ILE A 167 0.19 4.75 11.50
C ILE A 167 -0.39 3.81 10.45
N PHE A 168 -1.57 4.09 9.89
CA PHE A 168 -2.10 3.28 8.78
C PHE A 168 -1.16 3.29 7.58
N TYR A 169 -0.66 4.46 7.16
CA TYR A 169 0.31 4.53 6.07
C TYR A 169 1.60 3.75 6.38
N ILE A 170 2.10 3.82 7.61
CA ILE A 170 3.27 3.06 8.04
C ILE A 170 2.97 1.56 8.02
N LEU A 171 1.81 1.14 8.52
CA LEU A 171 1.40 -0.26 8.54
C LEU A 171 1.23 -0.82 7.11
N ASP A 172 0.70 -0.05 6.17
CA ASP A 172 0.66 -0.42 4.75
C ASP A 172 2.08 -0.73 4.24
N LYS A 173 3.07 0.08 4.61
CA LYS A 173 4.48 -0.16 4.24
C LYS A 173 5.10 -1.33 4.99
N VAL A 174 4.65 -1.64 6.20
CA VAL A 174 5.22 -2.71 7.04
C VAL A 174 4.62 -4.07 6.69
N ILE A 175 3.30 -4.21 6.63
CA ILE A 175 2.60 -5.48 6.40
C ILE A 175 1.71 -5.52 5.15
N GLY A 176 1.62 -4.43 4.38
CA GLY A 176 0.80 -4.36 3.18
C GLY A 176 -0.65 -3.96 3.46
N GLU A 177 -1.25 -3.22 2.54
CA GLU A 177 -2.60 -2.65 2.68
C GLU A 177 -3.67 -3.73 2.94
N TYR A 178 -3.59 -4.86 2.22
CA TYR A 178 -4.58 -5.93 2.35
C TYR A 178 -4.58 -6.53 3.76
N ASP A 179 -3.41 -6.86 4.30
CA ASP A 179 -3.27 -7.45 5.63
C ASP A 179 -3.64 -6.42 6.71
N VAL A 180 -3.32 -5.12 6.52
CA VAL A 180 -3.82 -4.06 7.41
C VAL A 180 -5.35 -4.06 7.48
N ALA A 181 -6.01 -3.98 6.32
CA ALA A 181 -7.46 -3.81 6.27
C ALA A 181 -8.26 -5.07 6.66
N THR A 182 -7.64 -6.25 6.59
CA THR A 182 -8.33 -7.53 6.84
C THR A 182 -7.96 -8.17 8.17
N LEU A 183 -6.70 -8.05 8.60
CA LEU A 183 -6.15 -8.74 9.77
C LEU A 183 -5.95 -7.82 10.97
N VAL A 184 -5.81 -6.50 10.80
CA VAL A 184 -5.72 -5.57 11.94
C VAL A 184 -7.13 -5.15 12.36
N LYS A 185 -7.57 -5.62 13.54
CA LYS A 185 -8.95 -5.40 14.02
C LYS A 185 -9.15 -4.07 14.72
N ASN A 186 -8.17 -3.68 15.53
CA ASN A 186 -8.17 -2.40 16.23
C ASN A 186 -6.73 -1.90 16.39
N ILE A 187 -6.57 -0.58 16.47
CA ILE A 187 -5.29 0.07 16.75
C ILE A 187 -5.47 1.04 17.92
N GLU A 188 -4.75 0.79 19.00
CA GLU A 188 -4.62 1.73 20.10
C GLU A 188 -3.24 2.40 20.05
N ILE A 189 -3.21 3.73 20.07
CA ILE A 189 -1.95 4.49 20.08
C ILE A 189 -1.66 5.03 21.47
N GLN A 190 -0.43 4.84 21.93
CA GLN A 190 0.05 5.37 23.20
C GLN A 190 1.44 5.99 23.09
N LYS A 191 1.75 6.89 24.03
CA LYS A 191 3.12 7.37 24.22
C LYS A 191 3.98 6.24 24.77
N LEU A 192 5.17 6.05 24.21
CA LEU A 192 6.14 5.10 24.73
C LEU A 192 6.76 5.62 26.03
N THR A 193 6.43 4.98 27.15
CA THR A 193 7.01 5.27 28.47
C THR A 193 8.07 4.25 28.88
N SER A 194 7.93 3.00 28.42
CA SER A 194 8.86 1.90 28.62
C SER A 194 8.86 0.97 27.41
N LYS A 195 9.99 0.32 27.14
CA LYS A 195 10.12 -0.71 26.08
C LYS A 195 9.89 -2.13 26.59
N MET A 196 9.70 -2.31 27.89
CA MET A 196 9.55 -3.62 28.50
C MET A 196 8.31 -4.34 27.94
N GLY A 197 8.52 -5.56 27.40
CA GLY A 197 7.44 -6.35 26.81
C GLY A 197 6.95 -5.87 25.44
N LEU A 198 7.58 -4.86 24.84
CA LEU A 198 7.23 -4.36 23.51
C LEU A 198 8.20 -4.87 22.45
N GLN A 199 7.69 -5.04 21.23
CA GLN A 199 8.49 -5.36 20.06
C GLN A 199 8.64 -4.13 19.16
N PRO A 200 9.79 -3.89 18.52
CA PRO A 200 9.91 -2.81 17.55
C PRO A 200 9.06 -3.10 16.30
N LEU A 201 8.47 -2.06 15.70
CA LEU A 201 7.48 -2.21 14.63
C LEU A 201 7.99 -2.99 13.41
N PHE A 202 9.28 -2.86 13.06
CA PHE A 202 9.87 -3.59 11.93
C PHE A 202 9.84 -5.13 12.10
N LYS A 203 9.50 -5.67 13.28
CA LYS A 203 9.26 -7.11 13.50
C LYS A 203 7.82 -7.55 13.21
N LEU A 204 6.87 -6.63 13.07
CA LEU A 204 5.48 -6.94 12.77
C LEU A 204 5.29 -7.83 11.53
N PRO A 205 6.07 -7.71 10.43
CA PRO A 205 5.90 -8.58 9.27
C PRO A 205 6.11 -10.06 9.61
N ILE A 206 7.09 -10.36 10.45
CA ILE A 206 7.38 -11.73 10.91
C ILE A 206 6.23 -12.25 11.77
N VAL A 207 5.70 -11.41 12.66
CA VAL A 207 4.56 -11.77 13.52
C VAL A 207 3.31 -12.06 12.67
N MET A 208 3.03 -11.25 11.66
CA MET A 208 1.88 -11.44 10.78
C MET A 208 2.03 -12.68 9.91
N GLN A 209 3.22 -12.93 9.35
CA GLN A 209 3.49 -14.16 8.59
C GLN A 209 3.29 -15.42 9.43
N ASN A 210 3.78 -15.43 10.67
CA ASN A 210 3.58 -16.56 11.58
C ASN A 210 2.10 -16.77 11.90
N PHE A 211 1.37 -15.68 12.19
CA PHE A 211 -0.08 -15.75 12.44
C PHE A 211 -0.84 -16.33 11.25
N LYS A 212 -0.56 -15.84 10.02
CA LYS A 212 -1.20 -16.35 8.80
C LYS A 212 -0.91 -17.83 8.58
N LYS A 213 0.32 -18.26 8.83
CA LYS A 213 0.71 -19.68 8.73
C LYS A 213 0.00 -20.54 9.76
N GLU A 214 -0.07 -20.11 11.02
CA GLU A 214 -0.77 -20.82 12.10
C GLU A 214 -2.28 -20.96 11.83
N LYS A 215 -2.89 -19.93 11.21
CA LYS A 215 -4.32 -19.87 10.91
C LYS A 215 -4.68 -20.31 9.49
N ASN A 216 -3.72 -20.76 8.68
CA ASN A 216 -3.89 -21.12 7.26
C ASN A 216 -4.55 -20.01 6.42
N ILE A 217 -4.19 -18.75 6.67
CA ILE A 217 -4.69 -17.59 5.93
C ILE A 217 -3.79 -17.38 4.69
N PRO A 218 -4.33 -17.38 3.46
CA PRO A 218 -3.55 -17.24 2.23
C PRO A 218 -2.90 -15.86 2.10
N ASN A 219 -1.85 -15.76 1.26
CA ASN A 219 -1.34 -14.45 0.88
C ASN A 219 -2.20 -13.81 -0.19
N VAL A 220 -2.25 -12.49 -0.20
CA VAL A 220 -3.06 -11.74 -1.17
C VAL A 220 -2.70 -12.07 -2.61
N LEU A 221 -1.43 -12.34 -2.90
CA LEU A 221 -0.98 -12.73 -4.25
C LEU A 221 -1.43 -14.14 -4.65
N ASP A 222 -1.68 -15.02 -3.68
CA ASP A 222 -2.21 -16.36 -3.93
C ASP A 222 -3.68 -16.25 -4.38
N LEU A 223 -4.45 -15.34 -3.79
CA LEU A 223 -5.86 -15.09 -4.15
C LEU A 223 -6.02 -14.65 -5.62
N VAL A 224 -5.13 -13.78 -6.08
CA VAL A 224 -5.09 -13.33 -7.51
C VAL A 224 -4.87 -14.51 -8.45
N SER A 225 -4.01 -15.45 -8.05
CA SER A 225 -3.64 -16.60 -8.87
C SER A 225 -4.71 -17.68 -8.87
N LEU A 226 -5.55 -17.73 -7.84
CA LEU A 226 -6.66 -18.67 -7.68
C LEU A 226 -7.97 -18.19 -8.33
N GLY A 227 -8.04 -16.91 -8.72
CA GLY A 227 -9.21 -16.34 -9.39
C GLY A 227 -10.41 -16.12 -8.47
N GLU A 228 -10.18 -16.13 -7.16
CA GLU A 228 -11.14 -15.85 -6.08
C GLU A 228 -11.21 -14.35 -5.73
#